data_AF-A0A0J7ZNZ4-F1
#
_entry.id   AF-A0A0J7ZNZ4-F1
#
_cell.length_a   1.000
_cell.length_b   1.000
_cell.length_c   1.000
_cell.angle_alpha   90.00
_cell.angle_beta   90.00
_cell.angle_gamma   90.00
#
_symmetry.space_group_name_H-M   'P 1'
#
loop_
_entity.id
_entity.type
_entity.pdbx_description
1 polymer ?
#
loop_
_entity_poly.entity_id
_entity_poly.type
_entity_poly.pdbx_seq_one_letter_code
_entity_poly.pdbx_strand_id
1 'polypeptide(L)'
;MGTEHTPAEPMADDAYQPTGGNEEQQDAAPLDLQDAVDERTYDDTLDEGYSPPEKPLGVTRHGTTAAEQHDGETLDQRLAQEVPDVTEPVGDDVGDLPGGDGEPVDPEAGTERAGRLVAPDEGTGPDTTKEEIAFDQGIDGGAAGAEEAAMHVVEDDSRLPDGDQETT
;
A
#
# COMPACT_ATOMS: atom_id res chain seq x y z
N MET A 1 34.47 -44.08 34.80
CA MET A 1 33.92 -43.28 33.68
C MET A 1 32.83 -42.42 34.27
N GLY A 2 33.13 -41.14 34.49
CA GLY A 2 32.13 -40.16 34.88
C GLY A 2 31.43 -39.66 33.62
N THR A 3 30.12 -39.53 33.68
CA THR A 3 29.36 -38.71 32.73
C THR A 3 28.78 -37.58 33.56
N GLU A 4 29.42 -36.42 33.48
CA GLU A 4 28.94 -35.19 34.10
C GLU A 4 27.56 -34.85 33.53
N HIS A 5 26.62 -34.57 34.42
CA HIS A 5 25.29 -34.10 34.06
C HIS A 5 25.37 -32.57 34.01
N THR A 6 25.54 -32.01 32.81
CA THR A 6 25.50 -30.55 32.62
C THR A 6 24.08 -30.08 32.96
N PRO A 7 23.88 -29.15 33.91
CA PRO A 7 22.57 -28.57 34.14
C PRO A 7 22.12 -27.79 32.90
N ALA A 8 20.86 -27.92 32.52
CA ALA A 8 20.27 -27.18 31.40
C ALA A 8 20.42 -25.66 31.64
N GLU A 9 20.83 -24.92 30.61
CA GLU A 9 20.89 -23.47 30.64
C GLU A 9 19.47 -22.89 30.85
N PRO A 10 19.31 -21.81 31.63
CA PRO A 10 18.01 -21.18 31.81
C PRO A 10 17.52 -20.67 30.46
N MET A 11 16.40 -21.24 30.00
CA MET A 11 15.77 -20.87 28.73
C MET A 11 15.00 -19.56 28.94
N ALA A 12 14.70 -18.83 27.86
CA ALA A 12 14.09 -17.50 27.94
C ALA A 12 12.70 -17.47 28.61
N ASP A 13 12.07 -18.64 28.79
CA ASP A 13 10.82 -18.90 29.49
C ASP A 13 10.97 -19.01 31.02
N ASP A 14 12.19 -19.23 31.53
CA ASP A 14 12.50 -19.23 32.98
C ASP A 14 12.71 -17.83 33.56
N ALA A 15 12.71 -16.78 32.72
CA ALA A 15 12.74 -15.40 33.16
C ALA A 15 11.42 -15.05 33.86
N TYR A 16 11.50 -14.56 35.10
CA TYR A 16 10.37 -14.04 35.85
C TYR A 16 9.61 -12.99 35.03
N GLN A 17 8.44 -13.38 34.51
CA GLN A 17 7.47 -12.50 33.88
C GLN A 17 6.58 -11.94 35.00
N PRO A 18 6.72 -10.66 35.40
CA PRO A 18 5.83 -10.09 36.40
C PRO A 18 4.40 -10.04 35.84
N THR A 19 3.55 -11.03 36.17
CA THR A 19 2.09 -10.92 36.03
C THR A 19 1.49 -10.20 37.24
N GLY A 20 2.19 -9.18 37.73
CA GLY A 20 1.86 -8.42 38.93
C GLY A 20 0.76 -7.42 38.62
N GLY A 21 -0.48 -7.90 38.57
CA GLY A 21 -1.66 -7.07 38.38
C GLY A 21 -1.97 -6.79 36.92
N ASN A 22 -2.86 -7.58 36.34
CA ASN A 22 -3.52 -7.25 35.07
C ASN A 22 -4.53 -6.11 35.27
N GLU A 23 -4.12 -5.01 35.91
CA GLU A 23 -4.95 -3.82 36.10
C GLU A 23 -5.16 -3.11 34.75
N GLU A 24 -4.19 -3.21 33.84
CA GLU A 24 -4.21 -2.67 32.46
C GLU A 24 -5.14 -3.44 31.49
N GLN A 25 -5.90 -4.44 31.95
CA GLN A 25 -6.85 -5.18 31.10
C GLN A 25 -8.32 -4.88 31.41
N GLN A 26 -8.62 -4.18 32.50
CA GLN A 26 -10.00 -3.78 32.81
C GLN A 26 -10.54 -2.80 31.75
N ASP A 27 -9.67 -1.92 31.25
CA ASP A 27 -9.98 -0.96 30.18
C ASP A 27 -9.86 -1.56 28.77
N ALA A 28 -9.33 -2.79 28.65
CA ALA A 28 -9.25 -3.53 27.38
C ALA A 28 -10.45 -4.47 27.15
N ALA A 29 -11.38 -4.54 28.11
CA ALA A 29 -12.65 -5.19 27.89
C ALA A 29 -13.45 -4.37 26.86
N PRO A 30 -14.15 -5.03 25.91
CA PRO A 30 -15.12 -4.33 25.08
C PRO A 30 -16.05 -3.51 25.96
N LEU A 31 -16.21 -2.22 25.65
CA LEU A 31 -17.10 -1.34 26.39
C LEU A 31 -18.51 -1.93 26.42
N ASP A 32 -19.19 -1.82 27.55
CA ASP A 32 -20.61 -2.12 27.59
C ASP A 32 -21.32 -1.10 26.68
N LEU A 33 -22.09 -1.59 25.72
CA LEU A 33 -22.81 -0.73 24.77
C LEU A 33 -23.80 0.18 25.51
N GLN A 34 -24.23 -0.20 26.72
CA GLN A 34 -25.08 0.61 27.58
C GLN A 34 -24.36 1.83 28.19
N ASP A 35 -23.03 1.78 28.28
CA ASP A 35 -22.19 2.82 28.92
C ASP A 35 -21.27 3.55 27.91
N ALA A 36 -21.29 3.17 26.63
CA ALA A 36 -20.50 3.78 25.58
C ALA A 36 -21.18 5.04 25.01
N VAL A 37 -20.41 6.12 24.84
CA VAL A 37 -20.89 7.38 24.26
C VAL A 37 -21.16 7.19 22.76
N ASP A 38 -22.27 7.74 22.28
CA ASP A 38 -22.74 7.66 20.89
C ASP A 38 -23.09 6.24 20.39
N GLU A 39 -23.11 5.25 21.28
CA GLU A 39 -23.64 3.93 20.96
C GLU A 39 -25.16 3.88 21.14
N ARG A 40 -25.80 3.04 20.32
CA ARG A 40 -27.26 2.87 20.32
C ARG A 40 -27.70 2.17 21.60
N THR A 41 -28.79 2.65 22.22
CA THR A 41 -29.34 1.97 23.39
C THR A 41 -30.04 0.68 23.00
N TYR A 42 -30.23 -0.22 23.96
CA TYR A 42 -30.96 -1.46 23.74
C TYR A 42 -32.39 -1.21 23.22
N ASP A 43 -33.04 -0.13 23.65
CA ASP A 43 -34.39 0.26 23.19
C ASP A 43 -34.37 0.70 21.72
N ASP A 44 -33.36 1.50 21.32
CA ASP A 44 -33.17 1.93 19.93
C ASP A 44 -32.97 0.74 18.98
N THR A 45 -32.25 -0.30 19.43
CA THR A 45 -32.08 -1.52 18.65
C THR A 45 -33.35 -2.35 18.53
N LEU A 46 -34.25 -2.25 19.51
CA LEU A 46 -35.52 -2.99 19.53
C LEU A 46 -36.58 -2.32 18.66
N ASP A 47 -36.54 -0.99 18.57
CA ASP A 47 -37.43 -0.16 17.75
C ASP A 47 -37.06 -0.15 16.26
N GLU A 48 -35.80 -0.42 15.92
CA GLU A 48 -35.34 -0.55 14.53
C GLU A 48 -35.92 -1.82 13.88
N GLY A 49 -37.06 -1.67 13.21
CA GLY A 49 -37.64 -2.73 12.40
C GLY A 49 -36.76 -3.01 11.17
N TYR A 50 -36.31 -4.27 11.02
CA TYR A 50 -35.72 -4.70 9.76
C TYR A 50 -36.78 -4.64 8.66
N SER A 51 -36.58 -3.76 7.68
CA SER A 51 -37.41 -3.69 6.46
C SER A 51 -36.79 -4.59 5.39
N PRO A 52 -37.38 -5.75 5.08
CA PRO A 52 -36.85 -6.62 4.03
C PRO A 52 -36.91 -5.91 2.67
N PRO A 53 -36.02 -6.25 1.73
CA PRO A 53 -36.08 -5.73 0.38
C PRO A 53 -37.48 -5.95 -0.23
N GLU A 54 -38.04 -4.93 -0.87
CA GLU A 54 -39.35 -5.03 -1.54
C GLU A 54 -39.35 -6.02 -2.73
N LYS A 55 -38.18 -6.50 -3.13
CA LYS A 55 -37.96 -7.42 -4.25
C LYS A 55 -36.92 -8.47 -3.91
N PRO A 56 -37.09 -9.71 -4.40
CA PRO A 56 -36.11 -10.77 -4.18
C PRO A 56 -34.79 -10.41 -4.88
N LEU A 57 -33.69 -10.45 -4.12
CA LEU A 57 -32.34 -10.17 -4.62
C LEU A 57 -31.72 -11.44 -5.20
N GLY A 58 -31.06 -11.33 -6.35
CA GLY A 58 -30.26 -12.42 -6.92
C GLY A 58 -31.05 -13.58 -7.53
N VAL A 59 -32.38 -13.64 -7.38
CA VAL A 59 -33.21 -14.72 -7.95
C VAL A 59 -33.24 -14.75 -9.48
N THR A 60 -32.91 -13.63 -10.12
CA THR A 60 -32.81 -13.52 -11.58
C THR A 60 -31.36 -13.58 -12.07
N ARG A 61 -30.39 -13.83 -11.19
CA ARG A 61 -28.98 -13.96 -11.60
C ARG A 61 -28.71 -15.36 -12.15
N HIS A 62 -27.75 -15.42 -13.06
CA HIS A 62 -27.24 -16.68 -13.59
C HIS A 62 -26.56 -17.50 -12.48
N GLY A 63 -26.69 -18.82 -12.50
CA GLY A 63 -26.10 -19.73 -11.51
C GLY A 63 -27.02 -20.10 -10.34
N THR A 64 -28.30 -19.74 -10.42
CA THR A 64 -29.31 -20.12 -9.40
C THR A 64 -29.83 -21.54 -9.60
N THR A 65 -29.63 -22.12 -10.79
CA THR A 65 -29.98 -23.51 -11.10
C THR A 65 -28.74 -24.41 -11.25
N ALA A 66 -28.92 -25.72 -11.03
CA ALA A 66 -27.83 -26.70 -11.15
C ALA A 66 -27.26 -26.78 -12.58
N ALA A 67 -28.08 -26.56 -13.60
CA ALA A 67 -27.64 -26.56 -15.00
C ALA A 67 -26.74 -25.34 -15.29
N GLU A 68 -27.15 -24.14 -14.85
CA GLU A 68 -26.34 -22.92 -15.02
C GLU A 68 -25.00 -22.99 -14.29
N GLN A 69 -24.95 -23.63 -13.12
CA GLN A 69 -23.68 -23.83 -12.41
C GLN A 69 -22.75 -24.80 -13.15
N HIS A 70 -23.30 -25.81 -13.83
CA HIS A 70 -22.53 -26.75 -14.63
C HIS A 70 -21.98 -26.09 -15.91
N ASP A 71 -22.83 -25.34 -16.61
CA ASP A 71 -22.48 -24.73 -17.89
C ASP A 71 -21.62 -23.46 -17.69
N GLY A 72 -21.75 -22.80 -16.55
CA GLY A 72 -21.03 -21.58 -16.21
C GLY A 72 -21.50 -20.37 -17.00
N GLU A 73 -20.99 -19.20 -16.63
CA GLU A 73 -21.35 -17.95 -17.28
C GLU A 73 -20.33 -17.59 -18.39
N THR A 74 -20.82 -17.12 -19.53
CA THR A 74 -19.97 -16.60 -20.62
C THR A 74 -19.37 -15.24 -20.26
N LEU A 75 -18.29 -14.85 -20.95
CA LEU A 75 -17.67 -13.54 -20.75
C LEU A 75 -18.64 -12.37 -21.03
N ASP A 76 -19.44 -12.48 -22.10
CA ASP A 76 -20.39 -11.44 -22.48
C ASP A 76 -21.49 -11.24 -21.42
N GLN A 77 -21.97 -12.33 -20.82
CA GLN A 77 -22.94 -12.25 -19.73
C GLN A 77 -22.33 -11.58 -18.49
N ARG A 78 -21.07 -11.91 -18.15
CA ARG A 78 -20.36 -11.28 -17.02
C ARG A 78 -20.16 -9.79 -17.25
N LEU A 79 -19.82 -9.41 -18.47
CA LEU A 79 -19.65 -8.00 -18.87
C LEU A 79 -20.98 -7.24 -18.79
N ALA A 80 -22.09 -7.87 -19.16
CA ALA A 80 -23.42 -7.25 -19.06
C ALA A 80 -23.89 -7.03 -17.60
N GLN A 81 -23.29 -7.71 -16.63
CA GLN A 81 -23.56 -7.51 -15.20
C GLN A 81 -22.70 -6.40 -14.57
N GLU A 82 -21.66 -5.94 -15.26
CA GLU A 82 -20.76 -4.90 -14.77
C GLU A 82 -21.50 -3.57 -14.66
N VAL A 83 -21.25 -2.85 -13.56
CA VAL A 83 -21.71 -1.47 -13.36
C VAL A 83 -20.46 -0.61 -13.43
N PRO A 84 -20.47 0.51 -14.19
CA PRO A 84 -19.33 1.43 -14.21
C PRO A 84 -18.99 1.86 -12.78
N ASP A 85 -17.69 1.88 -12.47
CA ASP A 85 -17.23 2.43 -11.21
C ASP A 85 -17.69 3.88 -11.07
N VAL A 86 -18.03 4.26 -9.83
CA VAL A 86 -18.32 5.66 -9.52
C VAL A 86 -17.00 6.40 -9.58
N THR A 87 -16.74 7.08 -10.70
CA THR A 87 -15.65 8.05 -10.78
C THR A 87 -15.93 9.18 -9.80
N GLU A 88 -14.97 9.45 -8.93
CA GLU A 88 -14.94 10.69 -8.15
C GLU A 88 -15.03 11.88 -9.13
N PRO A 89 -15.63 13.01 -8.71
CA PRO A 89 -15.58 14.23 -9.49
C PRO A 89 -14.13 14.52 -9.89
N VAL A 90 -13.92 14.93 -11.14
CA VAL A 90 -12.59 15.27 -11.64
C VAL A 90 -12.10 16.48 -10.88
N GLY A 91 -11.03 16.27 -10.11
CA GLY A 91 -10.27 17.34 -9.46
C GLY A 91 -10.78 17.75 -8.09
N ASP A 92 -9.92 18.45 -7.35
CA ASP A 92 -10.16 18.99 -6.01
C ASP A 92 -10.39 20.52 -6.03
N ASP A 93 -10.79 21.05 -7.20
CA ASP A 93 -10.89 22.46 -7.59
C ASP A 93 -9.52 23.15 -7.83
N VAL A 94 -8.40 22.56 -7.42
CA VAL A 94 -7.06 23.15 -7.59
C VAL A 94 -6.48 22.70 -8.93
N GLY A 95 -6.14 23.67 -9.79
CA GLY A 95 -5.52 23.36 -11.09
C GLY A 95 -6.47 22.86 -12.17
N ASP A 96 -7.77 22.68 -11.86
CA ASP A 96 -8.80 22.15 -12.76
C ASP A 96 -9.31 23.14 -13.83
N LEU A 97 -8.84 24.39 -13.81
CA LEU A 97 -9.29 25.42 -14.75
C LEU A 97 -8.82 25.09 -16.18
N PRO A 98 -9.72 24.90 -17.16
CA PRO A 98 -9.32 24.61 -18.54
C PRO A 98 -8.48 25.75 -19.12
N GLY A 99 -7.23 25.44 -19.50
CA GLY A 99 -6.26 26.40 -20.01
C GLY A 99 -5.59 27.28 -18.94
N GLY A 100 -5.76 26.96 -17.65
CA GLY A 100 -4.98 27.51 -16.56
C GLY A 100 -3.60 26.85 -16.43
N ASP A 101 -2.85 27.24 -15.40
CA ASP A 101 -1.47 26.78 -15.17
C ASP A 101 -1.36 25.33 -14.64
N GLY A 102 -2.49 24.64 -14.45
CA GLY A 102 -2.56 23.29 -13.90
C GLY A 102 -2.41 23.23 -12.39
N GLU A 103 -2.30 22.02 -11.84
CA GLU A 103 -2.02 21.81 -10.41
C GLU A 103 -0.64 22.38 -10.04
N PRO A 104 -0.51 23.05 -8.88
CA PRO A 104 0.78 23.51 -8.39
C PRO A 104 1.65 22.31 -8.04
N VAL A 105 2.71 22.09 -8.83
CA VAL A 105 3.71 21.05 -8.57
C VAL A 105 4.85 21.65 -7.74
N ASP A 106 5.31 20.91 -6.74
CA ASP A 106 6.52 21.27 -6.01
C ASP A 106 7.73 21.28 -6.98
N PRO A 107 8.52 22.37 -7.06
CA PRO A 107 9.73 22.38 -7.87
C PRO A 107 10.71 21.23 -7.57
N GLU A 108 10.68 20.70 -6.34
CA GLU A 108 11.49 19.57 -5.88
C GLU A 108 10.87 18.19 -6.23
N ALA A 109 9.73 18.16 -6.93
CA ALA A 109 9.14 16.90 -7.39
C ALA A 109 9.88 16.28 -8.58
N GLY A 110 10.57 17.11 -9.39
CA GLY A 110 11.23 16.68 -10.63
C GLY A 110 10.24 16.31 -11.74
N THR A 111 10.61 16.56 -13.00
CA THR A 111 9.77 16.26 -14.18
C THR A 111 10.19 15.01 -14.92
N GLU A 112 11.46 14.63 -14.78
CA GLU A 112 12.04 13.45 -15.42
C GLU A 112 12.23 12.34 -14.39
N ARG A 113 11.73 11.16 -14.72
CA ARG A 113 11.91 9.96 -13.87
C ARG A 113 13.39 9.57 -13.84
N ALA A 114 13.90 9.23 -12.66
CA ALA A 114 15.24 8.69 -12.50
C ALA A 114 15.35 7.27 -13.10
N GLY A 115 16.45 6.99 -13.80
CA GLY A 115 16.75 5.66 -14.31
C GLY A 115 17.61 4.83 -13.35
N ARG A 116 18.09 3.69 -13.85
CA ARG A 116 18.96 2.78 -13.10
C ARG A 116 20.35 3.40 -12.94
N LEU A 117 20.79 3.55 -11.70
CA LEU A 117 22.15 4.01 -11.38
C LEU A 117 23.14 2.85 -11.37
N VAL A 118 24.25 3.02 -12.09
CA VAL A 118 25.33 2.03 -12.20
C VAL A 118 26.65 2.68 -11.80
N ALA A 119 27.31 2.08 -10.80
CA ALA A 119 28.63 2.51 -10.36
C ALA A 119 29.70 2.30 -11.47
N PRO A 120 30.85 3.02 -11.43
CA PRO A 120 31.90 2.89 -12.45
C PRO A 120 32.45 1.46 -12.64
N ASP A 121 32.42 0.64 -11.61
CA ASP A 121 32.83 -0.78 -11.63
C ASP A 121 31.67 -1.74 -11.96
N GLU A 122 30.52 -1.19 -12.34
CA GLU A 122 29.28 -1.92 -12.65
C GLU A 122 28.75 -2.79 -11.48
N GLY A 123 29.21 -2.51 -10.25
CA GLY A 123 28.97 -3.38 -9.09
C GLY A 123 29.72 -4.71 -9.16
N THR A 124 30.75 -4.80 -10.01
CA THR A 124 31.57 -5.98 -10.20
C THR A 124 33.04 -5.68 -9.90
N GLY A 125 33.59 -6.37 -8.90
CA GLY A 125 34.99 -6.22 -8.51
C GLY A 125 35.19 -5.28 -7.31
N PRO A 126 36.44 -4.87 -7.05
CA PRO A 126 36.75 -3.98 -5.95
C PRO A 126 36.47 -2.52 -6.32
N ASP A 127 35.71 -1.82 -5.47
CA ASP A 127 35.53 -0.38 -5.59
C ASP A 127 36.87 0.34 -5.34
N THR A 128 37.28 1.13 -6.33
CA THR A 128 38.51 1.94 -6.28
C THR A 128 38.22 3.44 -6.28
N THR A 129 36.94 3.82 -6.40
CA THR A 129 36.46 5.18 -6.36
C THR A 129 36.20 5.54 -4.90
N LYS A 130 36.64 6.72 -4.46
CA LYS A 130 36.44 7.14 -3.06
C LYS A 130 35.13 7.91 -2.89
N GLU A 131 34.66 8.49 -3.98
CA GLU A 131 33.44 9.25 -4.10
C GLU A 131 32.25 8.31 -4.38
N GLU A 132 31.07 8.67 -3.84
CA GLU A 132 29.82 7.97 -4.11
C GLU A 132 29.22 8.51 -5.41
N ILE A 133 29.61 7.90 -6.54
CA ILE A 133 29.19 8.31 -7.88
C ILE A 133 28.59 7.13 -8.64
N ALA A 134 27.62 7.42 -9.50
CA ALA A 134 27.01 6.46 -10.40
C ALA A 134 26.51 7.17 -11.67
N PHE A 135 26.34 6.40 -12.74
CA PHE A 135 25.79 6.87 -14.01
C PHE A 135 24.36 6.35 -14.19
N ASP A 136 23.45 7.25 -14.57
CA ASP A 136 22.11 6.87 -14.97
C ASP A 136 22.15 6.18 -16.36
N GLN A 137 21.65 4.95 -16.42
CA GLN A 137 21.58 4.13 -17.64
C GLN A 137 20.15 4.02 -18.22
N GLY A 138 19.25 4.91 -17.79
CA GLY A 138 17.87 4.99 -18.24
C GLY A 138 16.92 4.05 -17.49
N ILE A 139 15.63 4.14 -17.86
CA ILE A 139 14.55 3.36 -17.26
C ILE A 139 14.60 1.91 -17.73
N ASP A 140 14.54 0.96 -16.80
CA ASP A 140 14.30 -0.44 -17.16
C ASP A 140 12.87 -0.62 -17.65
N GLY A 141 12.71 -0.95 -18.93
CA GLY A 141 11.46 -0.98 -19.70
C GLY A 141 10.43 -2.05 -19.31
N GLY A 142 10.24 -2.29 -18.02
CA GLY A 142 9.21 -3.18 -17.46
C GLY A 142 9.60 -3.87 -16.15
N ALA A 143 10.85 -3.76 -15.71
CA ALA A 143 11.33 -4.38 -14.47
C ALA A 143 11.33 -3.43 -13.26
N ALA A 144 11.07 -2.15 -13.48
CA ALA A 144 11.16 -1.18 -12.42
C ALA A 144 10.02 -1.31 -11.42
N GLY A 145 10.37 -1.39 -10.13
CA GLY A 145 9.41 -1.45 -9.04
C GLY A 145 8.60 -0.16 -8.89
N ALA A 146 7.55 -0.19 -8.07
CA ALA A 146 6.75 1.01 -7.79
C ALA A 146 7.59 2.14 -7.17
N GLU A 147 8.51 1.80 -6.27
CA GLU A 147 9.41 2.76 -5.63
C GLU A 147 10.37 3.40 -6.65
N GLU A 148 10.96 2.59 -7.51
CA GLU A 148 11.81 3.08 -8.60
C GLU A 148 11.03 3.91 -9.62
N ALA A 149 9.73 3.64 -9.78
CA ALA A 149 8.84 4.44 -10.62
C ALA A 149 8.43 5.77 -10.03
N ALA A 150 8.53 5.92 -8.71
CA ALA A 150 8.22 7.15 -8.01
C ALA A 150 9.40 8.15 -7.98
N MET A 151 10.63 7.70 -8.22
CA MET A 151 11.83 8.55 -8.13
C MET A 151 11.99 9.45 -9.37
N HIS A 152 12.23 10.74 -9.15
CA HIS A 152 12.43 11.75 -10.19
C HIS A 152 13.71 12.57 -9.92
N VAL A 153 14.28 13.13 -10.99
CA VAL A 153 15.47 13.99 -10.92
C VAL A 153 15.03 15.44 -10.76
N VAL A 154 15.59 16.11 -9.75
CA VAL A 154 15.49 17.56 -9.57
C VAL A 154 16.77 18.19 -10.08
N GLU A 155 16.65 19.18 -10.95
CA GLU A 155 17.81 19.95 -11.40
C GLU A 155 18.37 20.76 -10.23
N ASP A 156 19.66 20.56 -9.95
CA ASP A 156 20.37 21.38 -8.98
C ASP A 156 20.82 22.68 -9.65
N ASP A 157 20.23 23.81 -9.24
CA ASP A 157 20.62 25.16 -9.68
C ASP A 157 22.10 25.49 -9.35
N SER A 158 22.77 24.67 -8.53
CA SER A 158 24.20 24.77 -8.25
C SER A 158 25.09 23.89 -9.13
N ARG A 159 24.52 23.11 -10.08
CA ARG A 159 25.27 22.30 -11.04
C ARG A 159 26.14 23.22 -11.91
N LEU A 160 27.45 23.16 -11.68
CA LEU A 160 28.42 23.84 -12.53
C LEU A 160 28.35 23.24 -13.94
N PRO A 161 28.45 24.04 -15.01
CA PRO A 161 28.42 23.54 -16.38
C PRO A 161 29.52 22.48 -16.55
N ASP A 162 29.17 21.36 -17.16
CA ASP A 162 30.13 20.31 -17.50
C ASP A 162 31.26 20.94 -18.31
N GLY A 163 32.47 20.93 -17.74
CA GLY A 163 33.65 21.43 -18.43
C GLY A 163 33.82 20.69 -19.76
N ASP A 164 33.99 21.45 -20.83
CA ASP A 164 34.19 20.96 -22.19
C ASP A 164 35.12 19.73 -22.19
N GLN A 165 34.57 18.56 -22.49
CA GLN A 165 35.37 17.36 -22.73
C GLN A 165 36.13 17.58 -24.03
N GLU A 166 37.37 18.06 -23.90
CA GLU A 166 38.30 18.28 -25.00
C GLU A 166 38.57 16.92 -25.68
N THR A 167 37.88 16.65 -26.78
CA THR A 167 38.11 15.48 -27.62
C THR A 167 39.53 15.60 -28.22
N THR A 168 40.45 14.75 -27.78
CA THR A 168 41.75 14.54 -28.43
C THR A 168 41.67 13.46 -29.49
#